data_AF-A0A0F2P830-F1
#
_entry.id   AF-A0A0F2P830-F1
#
_cell.length_a   1.000
_cell.length_b   1.000
_cell.length_c   1.000
_cell.angle_alpha   90.00
_cell.angle_beta   90.00
_cell.angle_gamma   90.00
#
_symmetry.space_group_name_H-M   'P 1'
#
loop_
_entity.id
_entity.type
_entity.pdbx_description
1 polymer ?
#
loop_
_entity_poly.entity_id
_entity_poly.type
_entity_poly.pdbx_seq_one_letter_code
_entity_poly.pdbx_strand_id
1 'polypeptide(L)' 'MAEALWELGIKSVCDLQGRDPEELYLKMCARAGGHVDRCVLYVFRCAVYFASNTEQDPELLKWWNWKDRKYPAGGEQKQ' A
#
# COMPACT_ATOMS: atom_id res chain seq x y z
N MET A 1 1.94 15.24 -1.21
CA MET A 1 1.85 13.76 -1.26
C MET A 1 3.17 13.09 -1.61
N ALA A 2 4.01 13.63 -2.50
CA ALA A 2 5.32 13.05 -2.82
C ALA A 2 6.30 13.03 -1.62
N GLU A 3 6.29 14.07 -0.77
CA GLU A 3 7.25 14.18 0.34
C GLU A 3 6.99 13.20 1.50
N ALA A 4 5.72 12.85 1.75
CA ALA A 4 5.35 11.92 2.82
C ALA A 4 5.86 10.48 2.58
N LEU A 5 6.11 10.10 1.32
CA LEU A 5 6.62 8.78 0.96
C LEU A 5 8.13 8.64 1.24
N TRP A 6 8.90 9.70 0.99
CA TRP A 6 10.35 9.72 1.25
C TRP A 6 10.66 9.67 2.74
N GLU A 7 9.85 10.34 3.56
CA GLU A 7 9.98 10.34 5.01
C GLU A 7 9.69 8.97 5.65
N LEU A 8 8.87 8.13 5.01
CA LEU A 8 8.60 6.75 5.42
C LEU A 8 9.68 5.75 4.95
N GLY A 9 10.74 6.23 4.29
CA GLY A 9 11.81 5.38 3.76
C GLY A 9 11.42 4.61 2.49
N ILE A 10 10.26 4.90 1.90
CA ILE A 10 9.81 4.28 0.65
C ILE A 10 10.41 5.11 -0.48
N LYS A 11 11.60 4.70 -0.92
CA LYS A 11 12.32 5.34 -2.03
C LYS A 11 11.99 4.71 -3.37
N SER A 12 11.54 3.46 -3.36
CA SER A 12 11.07 2.77 -4.54
C SER A 12 9.84 1.93 -4.21
N VAL A 13 9.06 1.64 -5.25
CA VAL A 13 7.99 0.66 -5.21
C VAL A 13 8.48 -0.69 -4.68
N CYS A 14 9.74 -1.07 -4.97
CA CYS A 14 10.31 -2.33 -4.51
C CYS A 14 10.40 -2.43 -2.97
N ASP A 15 10.53 -1.32 -2.24
CA ASP A 15 10.57 -1.33 -0.76
C ASP A 15 9.20 -1.71 -0.15
N LEU A 16 8.13 -1.69 -0.96
CA LEU A 16 6.78 -2.07 -0.56
C LEU A 16 6.50 -3.56 -0.78
N GLN A 17 7.38 -4.27 -1.49
CA GLN A 17 7.20 -5.68 -1.79
C GLN A 17 7.16 -6.50 -0.48
N GLY A 18 6.08 -7.26 -0.29
CA GLY A 18 5.90 -8.09 0.91
C GLY A 18 5.60 -7.33 2.22
N ARG A 19 5.34 -6.02 2.16
CA ARG A 19 4.93 -5.21 3.32
C ARG A 19 3.42 -5.21 3.47
N ASP A 20 2.93 -5.15 4.71
CA ASP A 20 1.50 -5.02 4.94
C ASP A 20 1.03 -3.55 4.71
N PRO A 21 0.05 -3.31 3.82
CA PRO A 21 -0.41 -1.97 3.51
C PRO A 21 -1.17 -1.30 4.66
N GLU A 22 -1.79 -2.08 5.57
CA GLU A 22 -2.46 -1.55 6.76
C GLU A 22 -1.42 -1.11 7.80
N GLU A 23 -0.34 -1.89 7.99
CA GLU A 23 0.79 -1.47 8.82
C GLU A 23 1.44 -0.16 8.33
N LEU A 24 1.63 -0.01 7.01
CA LEU A 24 2.18 1.21 6.43
C LEU A 24 1.27 2.42 6.70
N TYR A 25 -0.03 2.25 6.54
CA TYR A 25 -1.01 3.28 6.86
C TYR A 25 -1.02 3.64 8.36
N LEU A 26 -0.96 2.64 9.25
CA LEU A 26 -0.90 2.86 10.70
C LEU A 26 0.38 3.63 11.09
N LYS A 27 1.53 3.27 10.51
CA LYS A 27 2.80 3.99 10.70
C LYS A 27 2.69 5.44 10.22
N MET A 28 2.00 5.67 9.10
CA MET A 28 1.75 7.02 8.60
C MET A 28 0.82 7.83 9.50
N CYS A 29 -0.26 7.23 10.03
CA CYS A 29 -1.13 7.88 11.01
C CYS A 29 -0.39 8.25 12.29
N ALA A 30 0.43 7.32 12.81
CA ALA A 30 1.25 7.57 13.99
C ALA A 30 2.21 8.75 13.78
N ARG A 31 2.82 8.85 12.60
CA ARG A 31 3.75 9.95 12.26
C ARG A 31 3.04 11.28 12.00
N ALA A 32 1.85 11.24 11.40
CA ALA A 32 1.02 12.42 11.18
C ALA A 32 0.40 12.97 12.49
N GLY A 33 0.54 12.24 13.61
CA GLY A 33 -0.04 12.61 14.90
C GLY A 33 -1.57 12.48 14.94
N GLY A 34 -2.16 11.69 14.03
CA GLY A 34 -3.61 11.58 13.90
C GLY A 34 -4.05 10.65 12.77
N HIS A 35 -5.36 10.48 12.62
CA HIS A 35 -5.93 9.71 11.51
C HIS A 35 -5.72 10.43 10.19
N VAL A 36 -5.02 9.77 9.27
CA VAL A 36 -4.91 10.20 7.87
C VAL A 36 -6.13 9.71 7.11
N ASP A 37 -6.45 10.33 5.98
CA ASP A 37 -7.55 9.87 5.14
C ASP A 37 -7.38 8.41 4.70
N ARG A 38 -8.48 7.65 4.71
CA ARG A 38 -8.52 6.26 4.23
C ARG A 38 -8.13 6.12 2.75
N CYS A 39 -8.19 7.20 1.96
CA CYS A 39 -7.71 7.18 0.58
C CYS A 39 -6.24 6.77 0.50
N VAL A 40 -5.44 7.12 1.51
CA VAL A 40 -4.02 6.78 1.61
C VAL A 40 -3.82 5.27 1.81
N LEU A 41 -4.68 4.62 2.60
CA LEU A 41 -4.66 3.16 2.76
C LEU A 41 -4.88 2.45 1.41
N TYR A 42 -5.80 2.94 0.59
CA TYR A 42 -6.09 2.34 -0.72
C TYR A 42 -4.90 2.49 -1.68
N VAL A 43 -4.21 3.62 -1.62
CA VAL A 43 -2.95 3.84 -2.36
C VAL A 43 -1.89 2.85 -1.90
N PHE A 44 -1.71 2.62 -0.59
CA PHE A 44 -0.76 1.62 -0.08
C PHE A 44 -1.11 0.20 -0.54
N ARG A 45 -2.39 -0.19 -0.52
CA ARG A 45 -2.83 -1.50 -1.02
C ARG A 45 -2.49 -1.69 -2.50
N CYS A 46 -2.77 -0.67 -3.32
CA CYS A 46 -2.43 -0.67 -4.74
C CYS A 46 -0.92 -0.75 -4.97
N ALA A 47 -0.13 0.02 -4.20
CA ALA A 47 1.31 0.09 -4.35
C ALA A 47 2.00 -1.21 -3.92
N VAL A 48 1.58 -1.81 -2.79
CA VAL A 48 2.08 -3.12 -2.34
C VAL A 48 1.71 -4.22 -3.33
N TYR A 49 0.49 -4.21 -3.86
CA TYR A 49 0.06 -5.17 -4.88
C TYR A 49 0.91 -5.06 -6.14
N PHE A 50 1.10 -3.85 -6.66
CA PHE A 50 1.94 -3.60 -7.83
C PHE A 50 3.39 -4.03 -7.59
N ALA A 51 3.94 -3.78 -6.40
CA ALA A 51 5.30 -4.18 -6.02
C ALA A 51 5.45 -5.70 -5.86
N SER A 52 4.41 -6.39 -5.40
CA SER A 52 4.46 -7.82 -5.05
C SER A 52 4.05 -8.75 -6.19
N ASN A 53 3.44 -8.23 -7.26
CA ASN A 53 2.97 -9.03 -8.39
C ASN A 53 3.71 -8.62 -9.67
N THR A 54 4.30 -9.59 -10.35
CA THR A 54 5.00 -9.39 -11.63
C THR A 54 4.01 -9.34 -12.80
N GLU A 55 2.94 -10.15 -12.73
CA GLU A 55 1.76 -10.03 -13.61
C GLU A 55 0.63 -9.35 -12.83
N GLN A 56 0.28 -8.15 -13.27
CA GLN A 56 -0.65 -7.28 -12.57
C GLN A 56 -1.96 -7.21 -13.35
N ASP A 57 -3.05 -7.58 -12.69
CA ASP A 57 -4.39 -7.30 -13.23
C ASP A 57 -4.59 -5.77 -13.41
N PRO A 58 -4.85 -5.28 -14.63
CA PRO A 58 -5.02 -3.85 -14.91
C PRO A 58 -6.23 -3.23 -14.19
N GLU A 59 -7.21 -4.03 -13.76
CA GLU A 59 -8.28 -3.54 -12.90
C GLU A 59 -7.76 -3.26 -11.49
N LEU A 60 -6.78 -3.99 -10.99
CA LEU A 60 -6.20 -3.81 -9.65
C LEU A 60 -5.14 -2.71 -9.58
N LEU A 61 -4.70 -2.19 -10.73
CA LEU A 61 -3.87 -0.96 -10.79
C LEU A 61 -4.67 0.32 -10.50
N LYS A 62 -6.00 0.21 -10.48
CA LYS A 62 -6.89 1.32 -10.17
C LYS A 62 -7.06 1.42 -8.66
N TRP A 63 -6.48 2.45 -8.04
CA TRP A 63 -6.50 2.63 -6.58
C TRP A 63 -7.91 2.58 -5.97
N TRP A 64 -8.94 3.01 -6.70
CA TRP A 64 -10.33 2.99 -6.23
C TRP A 64 -10.93 1.58 -6.10
N ASN A 65 -10.36 0.59 -6.79
CA ASN A 65 -10.78 -0.81 -6.66
C ASN A 65 -10.32 -1.45 -5.33
N TRP A 66 -9.49 -0.75 -4.55
CA TRP A 66 -9.02 -1.16 -3.23
C TRP A 66 -9.87 -0.64 -2.07
N LYS A 67 -10.90 0.18 -2.36
CA LYS A 67 -11.81 0.74 -1.34
C LYS A 67 -12.58 -0.35 -0.59
N ASP A 68 -13.13 -1.30 -1.35
CA ASP A 68 -13.99 -2.38 -0.84
C ASP A 68 -13.24 -3.71 -0.68
N ARG A 69 -12.00 -3.80 -1.16
CA ARG A 69 -11.17 -5.01 -1.07
C ARG A 69 -10.27 -4.97 0.16
N LYS A 70 -10.42 -5.94 1.05
CA LYS A 70 -9.41 -6.22 2.07
C LYS A 70 -8.20 -6.88 1.41
N TYR A 71 -7.01 -6.40 1.73
CA TYR A 71 -5.79 -7.12 1.37
C TYR A 71 -5.81 -8.44 2.18
N PRO A 72 -5.57 -9.61 1.57
CA PRO A 72 -5.60 -10.85 2.33
C PRO A 72 -4.57 -10.79 3.46
N ALA A 73 -5.03 -11.00 4.69
CA ALA A 73 -4.19 -11.04 5.88
C ALA A 73 -3.35 -12.33 5.82
N GLY A 74 -2.20 -12.25 5.17
CA GLY A 74 -1.39 -13.39 4.80
C GLY A 74 -1.00 -13.27 3.34
N GLY A 75 0.21 -12.77 3.09
CA GLY A 75 0.81 -12.70 1.76
C GLY A 75 1.05 -14.10 1.20
N GLU A 76 -0.01 -14.77 0.79
CA GLU A 76 0.05 -16.04 0.07
C GLU A 76 0.46 -15.71 -1.37
N GLN A 77 1.76 -15.49 -1.52
CA GLN A 77 2.45 -15.47 -2.79
C GLN A 77 2.33 -16.87 -3.37
N LYS A 78 1.37 -17.07 -4.28
CA LYS A 78 1.33 -18.27 -5.11
C LYS A 78 2.61 -18.28 -5.95
N GLN A 79 3.48 -19.23 -5.62
CA GLN A 79 4.65 -19.64 -6.40
C GLN A 79 4.21 -20.53 -7.55
#